data_AF-A0A965U1C1-F1
#
_entry.id   AF-A0A965U1C1-F1
#
_cell.length_a   1.000
_cell.length_b   1.000
_cell.length_c   1.000
_cell.angle_alpha   90.00
_cell.angle_beta   90.00
_cell.angle_gamma   90.00
#
_symmetry.space_group_name_H-M   'P 1'
#
loop_
_entity.id
_entity.type
_entity.pdbx_description
1 polymer ?
#
loop_
_entity_poly.entity_id
_entity_poly.type
_entity_poly.pdbx_seq_one_letter_code
_entity_poly.pdbx_strand_id
1 'polypeptide(L)' 'MVKENLAKLLEVKSIVTILMTGALVGLLVSGAEVQRELLMLFSTSYGAVITYFFTRKDGAPK' A
#
# COMPACT_ATOMS: atom_id res chain seq x y z
N MET A 1 14.67 -13.22 15.23
CA MET A 1 13.27 -13.50 14.84
C MET A 1 12.38 -12.25 14.78
N VAL A 2 12.01 -11.58 15.90
CA VAL A 2 11.12 -10.40 15.85
C VAL A 2 11.76 -9.19 15.16
N LYS A 3 13.07 -8.97 15.39
CA LYS A 3 13.83 -7.84 14.82
C LYS A 3 13.92 -7.87 13.29
N GLU A 4 14.09 -9.06 12.71
CA GLU A 4 14.16 -9.26 11.25
C GLU A 4 12.81 -9.05 10.58
N ASN A 5 11.72 -9.44 11.24
CA ASN A 5 10.37 -9.18 10.75
C ASN A 5 10.02 -7.69 10.81
N LEU A 6 10.44 -6.95 11.86
CA LEU A 6 10.29 -5.49 11.90
C LEU A 6 11.14 -4.77 10.84
N ALA A 7 12.34 -5.27 10.54
CA ALA A 7 13.17 -4.70 9.48
C ALA A 7 12.52 -4.83 8.09
N LYS A 8 11.83 -5.95 7.83
CA LYS A 8 11.03 -6.12 6.60
C LYS A 8 9.81 -5.20 6.54
N LEU A 9 9.21 -4.86 7.68
CA LEU A 9 8.15 -3.85 7.76
C LEU A 9 8.67 -2.43 7.47
N LEU A 10 9.97 -2.18 7.65
CA LEU A 10 10.64 -0.92 7.31
C LEU A 10 11.13 -0.87 5.86
N GLU A 11 10.97 -1.92 5.06
CA GLU A 11 11.17 -1.81 3.62
C GLU A 11 10.12 -0.87 3.03
N VAL A 12 10.55 0.01 2.12
CA VAL A 12 9.69 1.02 1.46
C VAL A 12 8.41 0.38 0.89
N LYS A 13 8.53 -0.83 0.33
CA LYS A 13 7.41 -1.65 -0.15
C LYS A 13 6.36 -1.92 0.94
N SER A 14 6.79 -2.33 2.14
CA SER A 14 5.89 -2.66 3.25
C SER A 14 5.30 -1.39 3.86
N ILE A 15 6.10 -0.34 4.07
CA ILE A 15 5.64 0.94 4.62
C ILE A 15 4.54 1.56 3.74
N VAL A 16 4.78 1.68 2.44
CA VAL A 16 3.81 2.32 1.52
C VAL A 16 2.51 1.53 1.49
N THR A 17 2.59 0.20 1.47
CA THR A 17 1.40 -0.66 1.47
C THR A 17 0.60 -0.50 2.77
N ILE A 18 1.26 -0.53 3.93
CA ILE A 18 0.61 -0.35 5.24
C ILE A 18 -0.04 1.03 5.33
N LEU A 19 0.62 2.07 4.84
CA LEU A 19 0.13 3.45 4.91
C LEU A 19 -1.09 3.65 4.01
N MET A 20 -1.08 3.10 2.79
CA MET A 20 -2.25 3.13 1.90
C MET A 20 -3.41 2.30 2.45
N THR A 21 -3.15 1.08 2.96
CA THR A 21 -4.19 0.27 3.61
C THR A 21 -4.77 0.97 4.83
N GLY A 22 -3.91 1.58 5.66
CA GLY A 22 -4.31 2.34 6.84
C GLY A 22 -5.17 3.56 6.48
N ALA A 23 -4.84 4.28 5.40
CA ALA A 23 -5.66 5.38 4.89
C ALA A 23 -7.06 4.90 4.48
N LEU A 24 -7.16 3.75 3.81
CA LEU A 24 -8.44 3.15 3.39
C LEU A 24 -9.30 2.76 4.61
N VAL A 25 -8.69 2.12 5.61
CA VAL A 25 -9.36 1.75 6.87
C VAL A 25 -9.78 3.01 7.64
N GLY A 26 -8.93 4.03 7.71
CA GLY A 26 -9.25 5.30 8.36
C GLY A 26 -10.41 6.03 7.68
N LEU A 27 -10.47 5.98 6.35
CA LEU A 27 -11.57 6.55 5.58
C LEU A 27 -12.88 5.79 5.84
N LEU A 28 -12.83 4.46 5.94
CA LEU A 28 -13.98 3.62 6.29
C LEU A 28 -14.51 3.91 7.71
N VAL A 29 -13.61 4.04 8.69
CA VAL A 29 -13.98 4.26 10.10
C VAL A 29 -14.40 5.71 10.37
N SER A 30 -13.86 6.68 9.64
CA SER A 30 -14.21 8.09 9.81
C SER A 30 -15.59 8.46 9.29
N GLY A 31 -16.17 7.64 8.39
CA GLY A 31 -17.45 7.96 7.75
C GLY A 31 -17.41 9.23 6.87
N ALA A 32 -16.21 9.69 6.51
CA ALA A 32 -16.02 10.88 5.70
C ALA A 32 -16.45 10.64 4.25
N GLU A 33 -17.29 11.53 3.70
CA GLU A 33 -17.55 11.54 2.26
C GLU A 33 -16.33 12.11 1.53
N VAL A 34 -15.68 11.26 0.74
CA VAL A 34 -14.58 11.66 -0.13
C VAL A 34 -15.08 11.73 -1.56
N GLN A 35 -14.61 12.77 -2.28
CA GLN A 35 -14.94 12.97 -3.69
C GLN A 35 -14.61 11.72 -4.50
N ARG A 36 -15.52 11.34 -5.39
CA ARG A 36 -15.45 10.08 -6.13
C ARG A 36 -14.17 9.97 -6.96
N GLU A 37 -13.74 11.07 -7.57
CA GLU A 37 -12.52 11.16 -8.37
C GLU A 37 -11.27 10.85 -7.54
N LEU A 38 -11.21 11.34 -6.29
CA LEU A 38 -10.09 11.08 -5.38
C LEU A 38 -10.08 9.62 -4.93
N LEU A 39 -11.24 9.02 -4.65
CA LEU A 39 -11.35 7.60 -4.33
C LEU A 39 -10.94 6.69 -5.49
N MET A 40 -11.32 7.04 -6.72
CA MET A 40 -10.94 6.31 -7.93
C MET A 40 -9.44 6.43 -8.21
N LEU A 41 -8.87 7.64 -8.08
CA LEU A 41 -7.44 7.87 -8.21
C LEU A 41 -6.67 7.04 -7.18
N PHE A 42 -7.09 7.10 -5.91
CA PHE A 42 -6.49 6.33 -4.83
C PHE A 42 -6.54 4.82 -5.10
N SER A 43 -7.71 4.29 -5.48
CA SER A 43 -7.89 2.86 -5.76
C SER A 43 -7.02 2.38 -6.92
N THR A 44 -6.92 3.18 -7.98
CA THR A 44 -6.08 2.88 -9.16
C THR A 44 -4.59 2.89 -8.79
N SER A 45 -4.16 3.92 -8.05
CA SER A 45 -2.78 4.00 -7.54
C SER A 45 -2.45 2.84 -6.60
N TYR A 46 -3.38 2.44 -5.72
CA TYR A 46 -3.20 1.31 -4.81
C TYR A 46 -2.98 0.00 -5.57
N GLY A 47 -3.82 -0.28 -6.57
CA GLY A 47 -3.66 -1.46 -7.42
C GLY A 47 -2.33 -1.48 -8.19
N ALA A 48 -1.90 -0.32 -8.71
CA ALA A 48 -0.61 -0.19 -9.41
C ALA A 48 0.58 -0.42 -8.47
N VAL A 49 0.54 0.16 -7.26
CA VAL A 49 1.57 0.00 -6.22
C VAL A 49 1.66 -1.46 -5.78
N ILE A 50 0.53 -2.12 -5.49
CA ILE A 50 0.52 -3.55 -5.14
C ILE A 50 1.10 -4.38 -6.29
N THR A 51 0.65 -4.16 -7.52
CA THR A 51 1.13 -4.93 -8.66
C THR A 51 2.63 -4.74 -8.87
N TYR A 52 3.11 -3.50 -8.84
CA TYR A 52 4.53 -3.19 -9.01
C TYR A 52 5.39 -3.85 -7.93
N PHE A 53 4.97 -3.75 -6.66
CA PHE A 53 5.77 -4.25 -5.56
C PHE A 53 5.64 -5.76 -5.33
N PHE A 54 4.45 -6.33 -5.48
CA PHE A 54 4.18 -7.73 -5.12
C PHE A 54 4.25 -8.70 -6.30
N THR A 55 4.06 -8.23 -7.54
CA THR A 55 4.21 -9.08 -8.73
C THR A 55 5.63 -9.09 -9.25
N ARG A 56 6.44 -8.06 -8.92
CA ARG A 56 7.85 -8.02 -9.25
C ARG A 56 8.61 -9.02 -8.38
N LYS A 57 9.02 -10.14 -8.98
CA LYS A 57 9.96 -11.09 -8.37
C LYS A 57 11.31 -10.40 -8.17
N ASP A 58 11.84 -10.47 -6.95
CA ASP A 58 13.21 -10.06 -6.66
C ASP A 58 14.17 -10.89 -7.53
N GLY A 59 14.72 -10.28 -8.58
CA GLY A 59 15.63 -10.94 -9.53
C GLY A 59 15.15 -11.11 -10.98
N ALA A 60 14.00 -10.54 -11.40
CA ALA A 60 13.66 -10.48 -12.82
C ALA A 60 14.67 -9.61 -13.60
N PRO A 61 15.12 -10.02 -14.81
CA PRO A 61 16.09 -9.26 -15.61
C PRO A 61 15.53 -7.86 -15.94
N LYS A 62 16.42 -6.86 -15.86
CA LYS A 62 16.13 -5.43 -16.08
C LYS A 62 15.60 -5.14 -17.47
#